data_AF-A0A2M8Q8M5-F1
#
_entry.id   AF-A0A2M8Q8M5-F1
#
_cell.length_a   1.000
_cell.length_b   1.000
_cell.length_c   1.000
_cell.angle_alpha   90.00
_cell.angle_beta   90.00
_cell.angle_gamma   90.00
#
_symmetry.space_group_name_H-M   'P 1'
#
loop_
_entity.id
_entity.type
_entity.pdbx_description
1 polymer ?
#
loop_
_entity_poly.entity_id
_entity_poly.type
_entity_poly.pdbx_seq_one_letter_code
_entity_poly.pdbx_strand_id
1 'polypeptide(L)'
;MPKIASFQSQLTTRLLAWGLFNVIIGALLQGTPSPFWRAFGQQSIGWGVINTALAIFGRRGLRRKLARGYPTEEAQRDAHNLRRILWINT
;
A
#
# COMPACT_ATOMS: atom_id res chain seq x y z
N MET A 1 16.78 -8.48 -11.19
CA MET A 1 16.02 -7.34 -10.63
C MET A 1 16.64 -6.91 -9.30
N PRO A 2 16.71 -5.60 -8.99
CA PRO A 2 17.24 -5.11 -7.71
C PRO A 2 16.42 -5.65 -6.52
N LYS A 3 17.06 -5.98 -5.38
CA LYS A 3 16.37 -6.47 -4.16
C LYS A 3 15.29 -5.49 -3.65
N ILE A 4 15.53 -4.18 -3.80
CA ILE A 4 14.56 -3.14 -3.41
C ILE A 4 13.28 -3.19 -4.28
N ALA A 5 13.41 -3.54 -5.56
CA ALA A 5 12.27 -3.65 -6.48
C ALA A 5 11.36 -4.82 -6.11
N SER A 6 11.92 -5.98 -5.77
CA SER A 6 11.13 -7.15 -5.34
C SER A 6 10.43 -6.89 -4.00
N PHE A 7 11.09 -6.22 -3.07
CA PHE A 7 10.49 -5.81 -1.80
C PHE A 7 9.33 -4.82 -2.00
N GLN A 8 9.52 -3.77 -2.80
CA GLN A 8 8.48 -2.79 -3.11
C GLN A 8 7.28 -3.44 -3.83
N SER A 9 7.52 -4.43 -4.69
CA SER A 9 6.45 -5.22 -5.32
C SER A 9 5.63 -6.02 -4.28
N GLN A 10 6.31 -6.68 -3.33
CA GLN A 10 5.63 -7.41 -2.25
C GLN A 10 4.84 -6.47 -1.34
N LEU A 11 5.44 -5.35 -0.93
CA LEU A 11 4.79 -4.35 -0.09
C LEU A 11 3.51 -3.82 -0.74
N THR A 12 3.59 -3.38 -1.99
CA THR A 12 2.42 -2.86 -2.72
C THR A 12 1.35 -3.94 -2.95
N THR A 13 1.74 -5.19 -3.13
CA THR A 13 0.79 -6.31 -3.21
C THR A 13 0.05 -6.52 -1.90
N ARG A 14 0.75 -6.50 -0.77
CA ARG A 14 0.15 -6.61 0.56
C ARG A 14 -0.77 -5.42 0.85
N LEU A 15 -0.34 -4.19 0.55
CA LEU A 15 -1.15 -2.99 0.72
C LEU A 15 -2.44 -3.04 -0.11
N LEU A 16 -2.36 -3.56 -1.34
CA LEU A 16 -3.56 -3.72 -2.17
C LEU A 16 -4.52 -4.77 -1.58
N ALA A 17 -3.99 -5.92 -1.14
CA ALA A 17 -4.81 -6.98 -0.56
C ALA A 17 -5.51 -6.50 0.74
N TRP A 18 -4.76 -5.87 1.65
CA TRP A 18 -5.31 -5.27 2.87
C TRP A 18 -6.27 -4.13 2.57
N GLY A 19 -5.96 -3.29 1.58
CA GLY A 19 -6.82 -2.20 1.14
C GLY A 19 -8.18 -2.72 0.67
N LEU A 20 -8.17 -3.74 -0.20
CA LEU A 20 -9.39 -4.33 -0.72
C LEU A 20 -10.18 -5.08 0.36
N PHE A 21 -9.49 -5.82 1.24
CA PHE A 21 -10.10 -6.48 2.38
C PHE A 21 -10.83 -5.47 3.29
N ASN A 22 -10.17 -4.37 3.65
CA ASN A 22 -10.76 -3.32 4.49
C ASN A 22 -11.99 -2.67 3.84
N VAL A 23 -11.95 -2.42 2.51
CA VAL A 23 -13.10 -1.89 1.78
C VAL A 23 -14.26 -2.88 1.78
N ILE A 24 -14.00 -4.17 1.49
CA ILE A 24 -15.05 -5.21 1.44
C ILE A 24 -15.69 -5.37 2.83
N ILE A 25 -14.88 -5.57 3.87
CA ILE A 25 -15.38 -5.74 5.23
C ILE A 25 -16.12 -4.49 5.70
N GLY A 26 -15.56 -3.31 5.46
CA GLY A 26 -16.20 -2.06 5.85
C GLY A 26 -17.53 -1.81 5.14
N ALA A 27 -17.65 -2.23 3.87
CA ALA A 27 -18.90 -2.19 3.11
C ALA A 27 -19.95 -3.14 3.68
N LEU A 28 -19.56 -4.38 4.01
CA LEU A 28 -20.46 -5.36 4.65
C LEU A 28 -20.97 -4.84 6.01
N LEU A 29 -20.12 -4.17 6.78
CA LEU A 29 -20.49 -3.60 8.08
C LEU A 29 -21.52 -2.46 7.98
N GLN A 30 -21.73 -1.86 6.81
CA GLN A 30 -22.76 -0.83 6.63
C GLN A 30 -24.19 -1.38 6.78
N GLY A 31 -24.39 -2.68 6.57
CA GLY A 31 -25.69 -3.35 6.75
C GLY A 31 -26.03 -3.66 8.21
N THR A 32 -25.12 -3.39 9.16
CA THR A 32 -25.34 -3.69 10.58
C THR A 32 -26.23 -2.64 11.25
N PRO A 33 -27.12 -3.02 12.18
CA PRO A 33 -27.96 -2.06 12.90
C PRO A 33 -27.19 -1.26 13.97
N SER A 34 -25.99 -1.70 14.36
CA SER A 34 -25.19 -1.05 15.38
C SER A 34 -24.47 0.19 14.82
N PRO A 35 -24.66 1.39 15.42
CA PRO A 35 -23.96 2.60 15.00
C PRO A 35 -22.43 2.48 15.09
N PHE A 36 -21.94 1.74 16.10
CA PHE A 36 -20.51 1.49 16.29
C PHE A 36 -19.91 0.73 15.10
N TRP A 37 -20.53 -0.39 14.70
CA TRP A 37 -20.04 -1.22 13.60
C TRP A 37 -20.09 -0.50 12.25
N ARG A 38 -21.11 0.34 12.03
CA ARG A 38 -21.18 1.21 10.85
C ARG A 38 -20.03 2.22 10.81
N ALA A 39 -19.77 2.92 11.91
CA ALA A 39 -18.68 3.89 12.01
C ALA A 39 -17.30 3.23 11.85
N PHE A 40 -17.10 2.06 12.48
CA PHE A 40 -15.89 1.26 12.28
C PHE A 40 -15.73 0.82 10.81
N GLY A 41 -16.83 0.43 10.16
CA GLY A 41 -16.84 0.10 8.74
C GLY A 41 -16.47 1.29 7.84
N GLN A 42 -16.93 2.50 8.17
CA GLN A 42 -16.58 3.72 7.44
C GLN A 42 -15.09 4.04 7.55
N GLN A 43 -14.52 3.94 8.76
CA GLN A 43 -13.08 4.08 8.97
C GLN A 43 -12.30 3.01 8.19
N SER A 44 -12.79 1.76 8.20
CA SER A 44 -12.19 0.66 7.45
C SER A 44 -12.19 0.93 5.94
N ILE A 45 -13.29 1.41 5.37
CA ILE A 45 -13.36 1.82 3.95
C ILE A 45 -12.35 2.94 3.67
N GLY A 46 -12.33 3.99 4.50
CA GLY A 46 -11.41 5.13 4.34
C GLY A 46 -9.95 4.69 4.28
N TRP A 47 -9.49 3.93 5.28
CA TRP A 47 -8.13 3.37 5.29
C TRP A 47 -7.88 2.38 4.15
N GLY A 48 -8.88 1.59 3.78
CA GLY A 48 -8.79 0.65 2.66
C GLY A 48 -8.57 1.33 1.31
N VAL A 49 -9.25 2.45 1.07
CA VAL A 49 -9.08 3.29 -0.12
C VAL A 49 -7.67 3.90 -0.16
N ILE A 50 -7.18 4.44 0.97
CA ILE A 50 -5.82 5.00 1.07
C ILE A 50 -4.77 3.94 0.75
N ASN A 51 -4.86 2.76 1.36
CA ASN A 51 -3.92 1.65 1.13
C ASN A 51 -3.93 1.19 -0.33
N THR A 52 -5.11 1.07 -0.93
CA THR A 52 -5.28 0.74 -2.35
C THR A 52 -4.63 1.78 -3.25
N ALA A 53 -4.85 3.07 -2.98
CA ALA A 53 -4.25 4.16 -3.74
C ALA A 53 -2.71 4.12 -3.65
N LEU A 54 -2.15 3.99 -2.44
CA LEU A 54 -0.71 3.86 -2.22
C LEU A 54 -0.12 2.67 -2.99
N ALA A 55 -0.78 1.52 -2.97
CA ALA A 55 -0.35 0.34 -3.70
C ALA A 55 -0.32 0.58 -5.22
N ILE A 56 -1.36 1.20 -5.78
CA ILE A 56 -1.46 1.49 -7.21
C ILE A 56 -0.35 2.46 -7.63
N PHE A 57 -0.16 3.57 -6.91
CA PHE A 57 0.89 4.54 -7.22
C PHE A 57 2.28 3.94 -7.06
N GLY A 58 2.51 3.13 -6.00
CA GLY A 58 3.77 2.42 -5.79
C GLY A 58 4.10 1.44 -6.93
N ARG A 59 3.12 0.64 -7.38
CA ARG A 59 3.30 -0.28 -8.52
C ARG A 59 3.54 0.47 -9.83
N ARG A 60 2.77 1.53 -10.11
CA ARG A 60 2.94 2.35 -11.31
C ARG A 60 4.31 3.02 -11.35
N GLY A 61 4.77 3.57 -10.22
CA GLY A 61 6.09 4.16 -10.09
C GLY A 61 7.21 3.15 -10.36
N LEU A 62 7.15 1.99 -9.69
CA LEU A 62 8.15 0.93 -9.88
C LEU A 62 8.18 0.42 -11.32
N ARG A 63 7.01 0.21 -11.94
CA ARG A 63 6.93 -0.24 -13.34
C ARG A 63 7.58 0.76 -14.30
N ARG A 64 7.37 2.07 -14.09
CA ARG A 64 8.03 3.13 -14.88
C ARG A 64 9.55 3.10 -14.71
N LYS A 65 10.04 2.94 -13.48
CA LYS A 65 11.48 2.83 -13.19
C LYS A 65 12.12 1.60 -13.87
N LEU A 66 11.43 0.46 -13.83
CA LEU A 66 11.90 -0.76 -14.50
C LEU A 66 11.91 -0.62 -16.02
N ALA A 67 10.89 0.03 -16.61
CA ALA A 67 10.79 0.21 -18.06
C ALA A 67 11.90 1.09 -18.65
N ARG A 68 12.40 2.08 -17.90
CA ARG A 68 13.49 2.98 -18.34
C ARG A 68 14.90 2.47 -18.03
N GLY A 69 15.03 1.27 -17.47
CA GLY A 69 16.27 0.78 -16.86
C GLY A 69 16.48 1.41 -15.49
N TYR A 70 16.27 0.65 -14.42
CA TYR A 70 16.32 1.13 -13.04
C TYR A 70 17.78 1.23 -12.56
N PRO A 71 18.42 2.41 -12.55
CA PRO A 71 19.86 2.53 -12.32
C PRO A 71 20.22 2.21 -10.87
N THR A 72 21.43 1.69 -10.65
CA THR A 72 21.90 1.26 -9.32
C THR A 72 21.87 2.40 -8.29
N GLU A 73 22.26 3.62 -8.67
CA GLU A 73 22.22 4.79 -7.77
C GLU A 73 20.80 5.13 -7.32
N GLU A 74 19.83 5.10 -8.25
CA GLU A 74 18.43 5.36 -7.92
C GLU A 74 17.89 4.26 -6.99
N ALA A 75 18.25 3.00 -7.24
CA ALA A 75 17.86 1.87 -6.40
C ALA A 75 18.44 1.96 -4.98
N GLN A 76 19.66 2.48 -4.82
CA GLN A 76 20.27 2.71 -3.50
C GLN A 76 19.58 3.85 -2.75
N ARG A 77 19.25 4.96 -3.44
CA ARG A 77 18.50 6.07 -2.84
C ARG A 77 17.11 5.63 -2.38
N ASP A 78 16.39 4.88 -3.20
CA ASP A 78 15.09 4.32 -2.84
C ASP A 78 15.19 3.38 -1.61
N ALA A 79 16.24 2.56 -1.54
CA ALA A 79 16.47 1.69 -0.38
C ALA A 79 16.75 2.48 0.90
N HIS A 80 17.54 3.56 0.82
CA HIS A 80 17.82 4.43 1.97
C HIS A 80 16.55 5.13 2.47
N ASN A 81 15.76 5.69 1.56
CA ASN A 81 14.49 6.36 1.90
C ASN A 81 13.50 5.38 2.53
N LEU A 82 13.38 4.17 1.95
CA LEU A 82 12.48 3.16 2.48
C LEU A 82 12.90 2.71 3.88
N ARG A 83 14.21 2.53 4.12
CA ARG A 83 14.73 2.20 5.44
C ARG A 83 14.38 3.28 6.47
N ARG A 84 14.50 4.56 6.11
CA ARG A 84 14.14 5.68 6.98
C ARG A 84 12.65 5.71 7.31
N ILE A 85 11.79 5.48 6.33
CA ILE A 85 10.34 5.41 6.54
C ILE A 85 9.99 4.26 7.49
N LEU A 86 10.55 3.06 7.26
CA LEU A 86 10.31 1.90 8.11
C LEU A 86 10.78 2.14 9.54
N TRP A 87 11.90 2.83 9.72
CA TRP A 87 12.41 3.21 11.05
C TRP A 87 11.50 4.18 11.81
N ILE A 88 10.81 5.08 11.11
CA ILE A 88 9.85 5.99 11.75
C ILE A 88 8.54 5.25 12.10
N ASN A 89 8.22 4.17 11.39
CA ASN A 89 6.99 3.38 11.57
C ASN A 89 7.18 2.15 12.49
N THR A 90 8.38 1.91 13.04
CA THR A 90 8.67 0.79 13.95
C THR A 90 9.05 1.33 15.31
#